data_AF-A0A5R2MTJ7-F1
#
_entry.id   AF-A0A5R2MTJ7-F1
#
_cell.length_a   1.000
_cell.length_b   1.000
_cell.length_c   1.000
_cell.angle_alpha   90.00
_cell.angle_beta   90.00
_cell.angle_gamma   90.00
#
_symmetry.space_group_name_H-M   'P 1'
#
loop_
_entity.id
_entity.type
_entity.pdbx_description
1 polymer ?
#
loop_
_entity_poly.entity_id
_entity_poly.type
_entity_poly.pdbx_seq_one_letter_code
_entity_poly.pdbx_strand_id
1 'polypeptide(L)' 'MFRRLRTDDLSTTILFDGRAIQCRADDSVAAALLAAGIERFRTTPASGADRMPHCMIGNCFDCLVEID' A
#
# COMPACT_ATOMS: atom_id res chain seq x y z
N MET A 1 12.74 -0.22 -5.44
CA MET A 1 11.61 -1.01 -4.91
C MET A 1 11.54 -0.78 -3.41
N PHE A 2 10.38 -0.40 -2.87
CA PHE A 2 10.26 0.04 -1.47
C PHE A 2 10.63 -1.10 -0.53
N ARG A 3 11.61 -0.84 0.33
CA ARG A 3 12.14 -1.82 1.27
C ARG A 3 12.19 -1.22 2.66
N ARG A 4 11.67 -1.94 3.64
CA ARG A 4 11.81 -1.55 5.04
C ARG A 4 13.27 -1.71 5.48
N LEU A 5 13.75 -0.72 6.22
CA LEU A 5 15.05 -0.80 6.88
C LEU A 5 14.99 -1.69 8.13
N ARG A 6 13.82 -1.79 8.76
CA ARG A 6 13.58 -2.55 10.00
C ARG A 6 12.31 -3.38 9.86
N THR A 7 12.34 -4.59 10.41
CA THR A 7 11.23 -5.58 10.34
C THR A 7 11.00 -6.29 11.66
N ASP A 8 11.58 -5.78 12.74
CA ASP A 8 11.55 -6.35 14.08
C ASP A 8 10.26 -6.04 14.86
N ASP A 9 9.33 -5.30 14.25
CA ASP A 9 8.13 -4.71 14.87
C ASP A 9 6.84 -4.94 14.07
N LEU A 10 6.78 -6.00 13.26
CA LEU A 10 5.57 -6.41 12.55
C LEU A 10 4.58 -7.07 13.53
N SER A 11 3.72 -6.27 14.15
CA SER A 11 2.80 -6.69 15.21
C SER A 11 1.33 -6.75 14.80
N THR A 12 1.00 -6.33 13.58
CA THR A 12 -0.39 -6.22 13.10
C THR A 12 -0.54 -6.91 11.75
N THR A 13 -1.74 -7.42 11.49
CA THR A 13 -2.10 -8.03 10.20
C THR A 13 -3.26 -7.27 9.60
N ILE A 14 -3.12 -6.89 8.32
CA ILE A 14 -4.23 -6.40 7.50
C ILE A 14 -4.56 -7.44 6.43
N LEU A 15 -5.80 -7.41 5.93
CA LEU A 15 -6.23 -8.18 4.77
C LEU A 15 -6.32 -7.25 3.57
N PHE A 16 -5.70 -7.64 2.46
CA PHE A 16 -5.78 -6.92 1.20
C PHE A 16 -6.08 -7.92 0.08
N ASP A 17 -7.23 -7.78 -0.59
CA ASP A 17 -7.71 -8.73 -1.60
C ASP A 17 -7.67 -10.20 -1.10
N GLY A 18 -8.04 -10.41 0.18
CA GLY A 18 -8.01 -11.72 0.84
C GLY A 18 -6.61 -12.22 1.24
N ARG A 19 -5.54 -11.49 0.93
CA ARG A 19 -4.17 -11.79 1.34
C ARG A 19 -3.84 -11.15 2.68
N ALA A 20 -3.39 -11.95 3.64
CA ALA A 20 -2.85 -11.46 4.90
C ALA A 20 -1.48 -10.79 4.70
N ILE A 21 -1.34 -9.56 5.21
CA ILE A 21 -0.13 -8.76 5.15
C ILE A 21 0.28 -8.41 6.58
N GLN A 22 1.49 -8.81 6.97
CA GLN A 22 2.12 -8.38 8.22
C GLN A 22 2.63 -6.95 8.07
N CYS A 23 2.25 -6.07 8.99
CA CYS A 23 2.65 -4.68 9.02
C CYS A 23 2.89 -4.22 10.47
N ARG A 24 3.38 -2.99 10.61
CA ARG A 24 3.46 -2.32 11.90
C ARG A 24 2.09 -1.74 12.23
N ALA A 25 1.78 -1.60 13.52
CA ALA A 25 0.57 -0.91 13.96
C ALA A 25 0.50 0.55 13.45
N ASP A 26 1.67 1.19 13.31
CA ASP A 26 1.78 2.62 12.98
C ASP A 26 1.99 2.88 11.48
N ASP A 27 1.96 1.83 10.66
CA ASP A 27 2.09 1.98 9.22
C ASP A 27 0.85 2.69 8.65
N SER A 28 1.07 3.60 7.70
CA SER A 28 0.00 3.92 6.76
C SER A 28 -0.32 2.70 5.89
N VAL A 29 -1.56 2.58 5.43
CA VAL A 29 -1.96 1.51 4.50
C VAL A 29 -1.03 1.48 3.28
N ALA A 30 -0.67 2.66 2.76
CA ALA A 30 0.27 2.77 1.65
C ALA A 30 1.64 2.14 1.95
N ALA A 31 2.23 2.44 3.11
CA ALA A 31 3.51 1.88 3.53
C ALA A 31 3.44 0.36 3.76
N ALA A 32 2.34 -0.14 4.35
CA ALA A 32 2.10 -1.56 4.55
C ALA A 32 2.08 -2.34 3.22
N LEU A 33 1.30 -1.86 2.24
CA LEU A 33 1.17 -2.50 0.93
C LEU A 33 2.48 -2.46 0.13
N LEU A 34 3.15 -1.31 0.07
CA LEU A 34 4.44 -1.19 -0.62
C LEU A 34 5.50 -2.13 -0.03
N ALA A 35 5.57 -2.25 1.29
CA ALA A 35 6.50 -3.15 1.95
C ALA A 35 6.18 -4.63 1.71
N ALA A 36 4.92 -4.96 1.41
CA ALA A 36 4.48 -6.29 0.99
C ALA A 36 4.70 -6.55 -0.51
N GLY A 37 5.31 -5.60 -1.23
CA GLY A 37 5.59 -5.66 -2.67
C GLY A 37 4.41 -5.31 -3.56
N ILE A 38 3.33 -4.73 -3.00
CA ILE A 38 2.16 -4.30 -3.75
C ILE A 38 2.39 -2.87 -4.21
N GLU A 39 2.69 -2.69 -5.49
CA GLU A 39 2.95 -1.37 -6.05
C GLU A 39 1.71 -0.79 -6.76
N ARG A 40 0.83 -1.63 -7.31
CA ARG A 40 -0.41 -1.17 -7.98
C ARG A 40 -1.56 -1.07 -6.99
N PHE A 41 -2.11 0.13 -6.81
CA PHE A 41 -3.27 0.36 -5.94
C PHE A 41 -4.55 0.48 -6.76
N ARG A 42 -4.47 1.12 -7.93
CA ARG A 42 -5.57 1.21 -8.89
C ARG A 42 -5.04 1.32 -10.32
N THR A 43 -5.98 1.35 -11.26
CA THR A 43 -5.72 1.74 -12.64
C THR A 43 -6.47 3.03 -13.00
N THR A 44 -5.96 3.77 -13.98
CA THR A 44 -6.66 4.95 -14.52
C THR A 44 -7.86 4.50 -15.35
N PRO A 45 -9.01 5.20 -15.30
CA PRO A 45 -10.20 4.78 -16.05
C PRO A 45 -10.00 4.83 -17.58
N ALA A 46 -9.24 5.79 -18.09
CA ALA A 46 -9.13 6.04 -19.53
C ALA A 46 -8.16 5.09 -20.25
N SER A 47 -6.99 4.80 -19.67
CA SER A 47 -5.93 4.02 -20.32
C SER A 47 -5.59 2.72 -19.59
N GLY A 48 -6.19 2.45 -18.44
CA GLY A 48 -5.84 1.30 -17.60
C GLY A 48 -4.45 1.37 -16.96
N ALA A 49 -3.77 2.52 -17.05
CA ALA A 49 -2.42 2.69 -16.52
C ALA A 49 -2.39 2.51 -14.99
N ASP A 50 -1.35 1.83 -14.51
CA ASP A 50 -1.12 1.58 -13.10
C ASP A 50 -0.90 2.89 -12.35
N ARG A 51 -1.39 2.91 -11.11
CA ARG A 51 -1.09 3.97 -10.16
C ARG A 51 -0.64 3.41 -8.83
N MET A 52 0.31 4.13 -8.23
CA MET A 52 0.98 3.78 -6.99
C MET A 52 1.20 5.02 -6.11
N PRO A 53 1.37 4.86 -4.79
CA PRO A 53 1.61 5.95 -3.85
C PRO A 53 3.04 6.53 -3.95
N HIS A 54 3.38 7.17 -5.06
CA HIS A 54 4.71 7.74 -5.28
C HIS A 54 5.06 8.86 -4.29
N CYS A 55 4.11 9.77 -4.02
CA CYS A 55 4.36 10.96 -3.21
C CYS A 55 4.11 10.75 -1.72
N MET A 56 3.38 9.71 -1.32
CA MET A 56 2.93 9.48 0.07
C MET A 56 2.12 10.64 0.69
N ILE A 57 1.53 11.53 -0.12
CA ILE A 57 0.76 12.69 0.34
C ILE A 57 -0.76 12.45 0.26
N GLY A 58 -1.22 11.68 -0.74
CA GLY A 58 -2.64 11.37 -0.92
C GLY A 58 -3.48 12.46 -1.61
N ASN A 59 -2.90 13.60 -2.01
CA ASN A 59 -3.65 14.73 -2.58
C ASN A 59 -4.09 14.55 -4.04
N CYS A 60 -3.41 13.70 -4.83
CA CYS A 60 -3.71 13.53 -6.26
C CYS A 60 -4.75 12.43 -6.55
N PHE A 61 -5.12 11.63 -5.54
CA PHE A 61 -6.06 10.50 -5.69
C PHE A 61 -5.65 9.45 -6.73
N ASP A 62 -4.36 9.41 -7.09
CA ASP A 62 -3.83 8.36 -7.95
C ASP A 62 -3.61 7.05 -7.17
N CYS A 63 -3.37 7.08 -5.87
CA CYS A 63 -3.09 5.89 -5.04
C CYS A 63 -4.26 5.51 -4.11
N LEU A 64 -5.48 5.46 -4.64
CA LEU A 64 -6.67 5.12 -3.86
C LEU A 64 -6.73 3.62 -3.55
N VAL A 65 -7.24 3.32 -2.35
CA VAL A 65 -7.68 2.00 -1.89
C VAL A 65 -9.00 2.18 -1.14
N GLU A 66 -9.85 1.16 -1.16
CA GLU A 66 -11.08 1.13 -0.36
C GLU A 66 -10.81 0.43 0.98
N ILE A 67 -11.50 0.85 2.03
CA ILE A 67 -11.38 0.30 3.38
C ILE A 67 -12.78 -0.03 3.86
N ASP A 68 -12.97 -1.25 4.36
CA ASP A 68 -14.22 -1.72 4.99
C ASP A 68 -14.47 -1.10 6.38
#